data_AF-A0A7V5UKV0-F1
#
_entry.id   AF-A0A7V5UKV0-F1
#
_cell.length_a   1.000
_cell.length_b   1.000
_cell.length_c   1.000
_cell.angle_alpha   90.00
_cell.angle_beta   90.00
_cell.angle_gamma   90.00
#
_symmetry.space_group_name_H-M   'P 1'
#
loop_
_entity.id
_entity.type
_entity.pdbx_description
1 polymer ?
#
loop_
_entity_poly.entity_id
_entity_poly.type
_entity_poly.pdbx_seq_one_letter_code
_entity_poly.pdbx_strand_id
1 'polypeptide(L)'
;MNPNEILRIVDALHRDKKIDSEIVFRAIEAAMASAVRRQRGDEAEIEVSIDRHSGEISATVNGEPLDPDVFGRIGAQTAKQVIIQKIREAERDALIEEYQQLIGEIVTGTVHRVDTGKTIVNLGNVEAILPRSEQIPGDPYHVGSRIRAVVVEVRADGSRVKVVLSRTRPQLVQRLFEQEIPEIAEGTIQIRAVAREPGYRSKVAVSSDDPRVDCVGACVGVRGNRIKNIVHELAGER
;
A
#
# COMPACT_ATOMS: atom_id res chain seq x y z
N MET A 1 -15.83 -28.32 -6.06
CA MET A 1 -15.04 -27.87 -4.89
C MET A 1 -15.64 -28.57 -3.71
N ASN A 2 -14.83 -29.04 -2.77
CA ASN A 2 -15.39 -29.75 -1.61
C ASN A 2 -16.14 -28.73 -0.72
N PRO A 3 -17.40 -28.96 -0.31
CA PRO A 3 -18.14 -28.07 0.59
C PRO A 3 -17.33 -27.65 1.82
N ASN A 4 -16.58 -28.59 2.39
CA ASN A 4 -15.68 -28.37 3.52
C ASN A 4 -14.49 -27.44 3.21
N GLU A 5 -14.07 -27.35 1.95
CA GLU A 5 -12.97 -26.47 1.53
C GLU A 5 -13.42 -25.00 1.53
N ILE A 6 -14.67 -24.73 1.12
CA ILE A 6 -15.25 -23.38 1.15
C ILE A 6 -15.29 -22.87 2.59
N LEU A 7 -15.86 -23.66 3.50
CA LEU A 7 -15.96 -23.29 4.91
C LEU A 7 -14.58 -22.99 5.52
N ARG A 8 -13.59 -23.87 5.27
CA ARG A 8 -12.22 -23.66 5.76
C ARG A 8 -11.60 -22.36 5.26
N ILE A 9 -11.80 -22.02 3.99
CA ILE A 9 -11.21 -20.81 3.43
C ILE A 9 -11.94 -19.55 3.92
N VAL A 10 -13.28 -19.60 4.02
CA VAL A 10 -14.07 -18.49 4.58
C VAL A 10 -13.67 -18.24 6.04
N ASP A 11 -13.52 -19.30 6.83
CA ASP A 11 -13.06 -19.19 8.22
C ASP A 11 -11.62 -18.65 8.32
N ALA A 12 -10.72 -19.07 7.43
CA ALA A 12 -9.36 -18.54 7.37
C ALA A 12 -9.37 -17.04 7.02
N LEU A 13 -10.19 -16.62 6.05
CA LEU A 13 -10.39 -15.22 5.71
C LEU A 13 -10.93 -14.40 6.87
N HIS A 14 -11.86 -14.96 7.64
CA HIS A 14 -12.41 -14.31 8.81
C HIS A 14 -11.37 -14.13 9.91
N ARG A 15 -10.61 -15.19 10.23
CA ARG A 15 -9.58 -15.15 11.27
C ARG A 15 -8.38 -14.28 10.90
N ASP A 16 -7.83 -14.46 9.71
CA ASP A 16 -6.55 -13.87 9.34
C ASP A 16 -6.70 -12.45 8.80
N LYS A 17 -7.78 -12.19 8.07
CA LYS A 17 -7.99 -10.92 7.34
C LYS A 17 -9.15 -10.09 7.91
N LYS A 18 -9.79 -10.54 9.00
CA LYS A 18 -10.92 -9.86 9.66
C LYS A 18 -12.08 -9.53 8.71
N ILE A 19 -12.26 -10.32 7.66
CA ILE A 19 -13.39 -10.17 6.74
C ILE A 19 -14.59 -10.89 7.35
N ASP A 20 -15.76 -10.27 7.38
CA ASP A 20 -16.98 -10.95 7.79
C ASP A 20 -17.29 -12.14 6.84
N SER A 21 -17.48 -13.33 7.41
CA SER A 21 -17.78 -14.55 6.65
C SER A 21 -18.99 -14.37 5.72
N GLU A 22 -20.00 -13.62 6.17
CA GLU A 22 -21.22 -13.37 5.40
C GLU A 22 -20.95 -12.53 4.15
N ILE A 23 -20.00 -11.59 4.20
CA ILE A 23 -19.57 -10.84 3.01
C ILE A 23 -18.94 -11.77 1.97
N VAL A 24 -18.16 -12.75 2.43
CA VAL A 24 -17.52 -13.72 1.53
C VAL A 24 -18.55 -14.65 0.91
N PHE A 25 -19.47 -15.20 1.70
CA PHE A 25 -20.53 -16.08 1.19
C PHE A 25 -21.41 -15.38 0.14
N ARG A 26 -21.91 -14.17 0.45
CA ARG A 26 -22.73 -13.40 -0.49
C ARG A 26 -21.99 -13.07 -1.78
N ALA A 27 -20.69 -12.79 -1.70
CA ALA A 27 -19.88 -12.55 -2.88
C ALA A 27 -19.76 -13.81 -3.76
N ILE A 28 -19.61 -14.98 -3.15
CA ILE A 28 -19.55 -16.25 -3.87
C ILE A 28 -20.91 -16.55 -4.52
N GLU A 29 -22.00 -16.43 -3.78
CA GLU A 29 -23.37 -16.63 -4.28
C GLU A 29 -23.68 -15.73 -5.48
N ALA A 30 -23.42 -14.42 -5.36
CA ALA A 30 -23.65 -13.45 -6.44
C ALA A 30 -22.82 -13.73 -7.70
N ALA A 31 -21.57 -14.16 -7.52
CA ALA A 31 -20.70 -14.50 -8.63
C ALA A 31 -21.13 -15.79 -9.33
N MET A 32 -21.53 -16.82 -8.56
CA MET A 32 -22.06 -18.06 -9.11
C MET A 32 -23.36 -17.82 -9.86
N ALA A 33 -24.28 -17.03 -9.31
CA ALA A 33 -25.52 -16.65 -9.98
C ALA A 33 -25.22 -15.96 -11.33
N SER A 34 -24.24 -15.05 -11.34
CA SER A 34 -23.78 -14.37 -12.56
C SER A 34 -23.14 -15.33 -13.58
N ALA A 35 -22.41 -16.35 -13.12
CA ALA A 35 -21.80 -17.37 -13.97
C ALA A 35 -22.86 -18.28 -14.62
N VAL A 36 -23.90 -18.67 -13.88
CA VAL A 36 -25.04 -19.44 -14.41
C VAL A 36 -25.85 -18.61 -15.40
N ARG A 37 -26.06 -17.31 -15.13
CA ARG A 37 -26.80 -16.39 -16.02
C ARG A 37 -26.20 -16.35 -17.42
N ARG A 38 -24.87 -16.29 -17.51
CA ARG A 38 -24.14 -16.33 -18.80
C ARG A 38 -24.39 -17.59 -19.62
N GLN A 39 -24.75 -18.72 -19.01
CA GLN A 39 -25.01 -19.97 -19.74
C GLN A 39 -26.48 -20.16 -20.13
N ARG A 40 -27.41 -19.61 -19.34
CA ARG A 40 -28.86 -19.88 -19.46
C ARG A 40 -29.66 -18.72 -20.06
N GLY A 41 -29.05 -17.55 -20.25
CA GLY A 41 -29.68 -16.35 -20.82
C GLY A 41 -30.02 -15.31 -19.75
N ASP A 42 -30.07 -14.03 -20.16
CA ASP A 42 -30.19 -12.90 -19.24
C ASP A 42 -31.59 -12.73 -18.61
N GLU A 43 -32.62 -13.37 -19.17
CA GLU A 43 -34.00 -13.30 -18.67
C GLU A 43 -34.31 -14.28 -17.52
N ALA A 44 -33.37 -15.19 -17.21
CA ALA A 44 -33.58 -16.19 -16.16
C ALA A 44 -33.35 -15.60 -14.76
N GLU A 45 -34.32 -15.79 -13.86
CA GLU A 45 -34.18 -15.51 -12.44
C GLU A 45 -33.35 -16.61 -11.79
N ILE A 46 -32.20 -16.26 -11.24
CA ILE A 46 -31.22 -17.21 -10.71
C ILE A 46 -30.90 -16.84 -9.28
N GLU A 47 -31.17 -17.76 -8.36
CA GLU A 47 -30.76 -17.65 -6.97
C GLU A 47 -29.73 -18.73 -6.67
N VAL A 48 -28.69 -18.37 -5.93
CA VAL A 48 -27.67 -19.29 -5.45
C VAL A 48 -27.55 -19.10 -3.95
N SER A 49 -27.55 -20.19 -3.20
CA SER A 49 -27.41 -20.20 -1.74
C SER A 49 -26.33 -21.19 -1.32
N ILE A 50 -25.54 -20.81 -0.32
CA ILE A 50 -24.55 -21.67 0.33
C ILE A 50 -24.97 -21.92 1.77
N ASP A 51 -25.11 -23.18 2.18
CA ASP A 51 -25.34 -23.48 3.59
C ASP A 51 -24.09 -23.13 4.42
N ARG A 52 -24.28 -22.34 5.48
CA ARG A 52 -23.18 -21.80 6.29
C ARG A 52 -22.54 -22.87 7.21
N HIS A 53 -23.21 -23.99 7.47
CA HIS A 53 -22.73 -25.09 8.30
C HIS A 53 -22.15 -26.25 7.50
N SER A 54 -22.77 -26.62 6.38
CA SER A 54 -22.34 -27.74 5.54
C SER A 54 -21.49 -27.31 4.34
N GLY A 55 -21.61 -26.05 3.90
CA GLY A 55 -20.96 -25.54 2.68
C GLY A 55 -21.62 -26.04 1.40
N GLU A 56 -22.76 -26.73 1.49
CA GLU A 56 -23.51 -27.21 0.33
C GLU A 56 -24.06 -26.02 -0.45
N ILE A 57 -24.00 -26.13 -1.78
CA ILE A 57 -24.43 -25.05 -2.67
C ILE A 57 -25.66 -25.52 -3.43
N SER A 58 -26.72 -24.74 -3.35
CA SER A 58 -27.96 -24.93 -4.09
C SER A 58 -28.19 -23.76 -5.04
N ALA A 59 -28.83 -24.03 -6.17
CA ALA A 59 -29.19 -23.02 -7.14
C ALA A 59 -30.59 -23.30 -7.71
N THR A 60 -31.37 -22.24 -7.92
CA THR A 60 -32.67 -22.31 -8.59
C THR A 60 -32.65 -21.43 -9.83
N VAL A 61 -33.39 -21.86 -10.87
CA VAL A 61 -33.63 -21.09 -12.10
C VAL A 61 -35.12 -21.00 -12.32
N ASN A 62 -35.68 -19.79 -12.31
CA ASN A 62 -37.12 -19.54 -12.38
C ASN A 62 -37.90 -20.36 -11.34
N GLY A 63 -37.33 -20.54 -10.14
CA GLY A 63 -37.92 -21.33 -9.06
C GLY A 63 -37.69 -22.85 -9.14
N GLU A 64 -37.12 -23.39 -10.22
CA GLU A 64 -36.80 -24.82 -10.32
C GLU A 64 -35.35 -25.13 -9.90
N PRO A 65 -35.11 -26.20 -9.12
CA PRO A 65 -33.77 -26.57 -8.67
C PRO A 65 -32.90 -27.01 -9.85
N LEU A 66 -31.67 -26.49 -9.91
CA LEU A 66 -30.71 -26.85 -10.94
C LEU A 66 -29.99 -28.17 -10.57
N ASP A 67 -29.62 -28.94 -11.58
CA ASP A 67 -28.84 -30.16 -11.41
C ASP A 67 -27.49 -29.87 -10.71
N PRO A 68 -27.23 -30.48 -9.53
CA PRO A 68 -25.99 -30.30 -8.78
C PRO A 68 -24.72 -30.62 -9.57
N ASP A 69 -24.76 -31.57 -10.51
CA ASP A 69 -23.57 -32.01 -11.23
C ASP A 69 -23.09 -30.99 -12.27
N VAL A 70 -24.05 -30.34 -12.94
CA VAL A 70 -23.77 -29.26 -13.91
C VAL A 70 -23.29 -28.01 -13.19
N PHE A 71 -23.91 -27.69 -12.06
CA PHE A 71 -23.58 -26.53 -11.25
C PHE A 71 -22.24 -26.68 -10.51
N GLY A 72 -21.91 -27.89 -10.04
CA GLY A 72 -20.76 -28.13 -9.17
C GLY A 72 -19.40 -27.74 -9.75
N ARG A 73 -19.19 -27.88 -11.07
CA ARG A 73 -17.92 -27.47 -11.72
C ARG A 73 -17.82 -25.96 -11.90
N ILE A 74 -18.91 -25.32 -12.33
CA ILE A 74 -18.97 -23.87 -12.54
C ILE A 74 -18.88 -23.14 -11.20
N GLY A 75 -19.61 -23.63 -10.19
CA GLY A 75 -19.58 -23.13 -8.83
C GLY A 75 -18.18 -23.24 -8.22
N ALA A 76 -17.50 -24.38 -8.41
CA ALA A 76 -16.14 -24.57 -7.89
C ALA A 76 -15.13 -23.54 -8.40
N GLN A 77 -15.07 -23.33 -9.71
CA GLN A 77 -14.13 -22.39 -10.31
C GLN A 77 -14.46 -20.94 -9.94
N THR A 78 -15.75 -20.62 -9.92
CA THR A 78 -16.24 -19.27 -9.58
C THR A 78 -16.00 -18.94 -8.12
N ALA A 79 -16.33 -19.84 -7.19
CA ALA A 79 -16.01 -19.69 -5.76
C ALA A 79 -14.52 -19.44 -5.55
N LYS A 80 -13.66 -20.27 -6.17
CA LYS A 80 -12.21 -20.13 -6.04
C LYS A 80 -11.75 -18.74 -6.45
N GLN A 81 -12.27 -18.24 -7.58
CA GLN A 81 -11.89 -16.94 -8.11
C GLN A 81 -12.35 -15.80 -7.20
N VAL A 82 -13.58 -15.86 -6.69
CA VAL A 82 -14.12 -14.86 -5.75
C VAL A 82 -13.33 -14.85 -4.45
N ILE A 83 -13.03 -16.02 -3.91
CA ILE A 83 -12.22 -16.17 -2.70
C ILE A 83 -10.84 -15.52 -2.90
N ILE A 84 -10.14 -15.83 -4.00
CA ILE A 84 -8.84 -15.23 -4.31
C ILE A 84 -8.96 -13.71 -4.44
N GLN A 85 -10.03 -13.23 -5.07
CA GLN A 85 -10.29 -11.80 -5.20
C GLN A 85 -10.52 -11.15 -3.82
N LYS A 86 -11.31 -11.76 -2.93
CA LYS A 86 -11.54 -11.25 -1.58
C LYS A 86 -10.28 -11.25 -0.71
N ILE A 87 -9.44 -12.27 -0.84
CA ILE A 87 -8.11 -12.29 -0.21
C ILE A 87 -7.31 -11.07 -0.65
N ARG A 88 -7.22 -10.82 -1.96
CA ARG A 88 -6.47 -9.67 -2.51
C ARG A 88 -7.07 -8.33 -2.11
N GLU A 89 -8.38 -8.21 -2.06
CA GLU A 89 -9.08 -7.01 -1.62
C GLU A 89 -8.74 -6.66 -0.17
N ALA A 90 -8.81 -7.65 0.73
CA ALA A 90 -8.47 -7.41 2.13
C ALA A 90 -6.99 -7.14 2.36
N GLU A 91 -6.09 -7.81 1.63
CA GLU A 91 -4.66 -7.49 1.66
C GLU A 91 -4.39 -6.06 1.20
N ARG A 92 -5.03 -5.64 0.12
CA ARG A 92 -4.93 -4.26 -0.37
C ARG A 92 -5.43 -3.27 0.68
N ASP A 93 -6.58 -3.53 1.30
CA ASP A 93 -7.19 -2.60 2.24
C ASP A 93 -6.33 -2.47 3.52
N ALA A 94 -5.78 -3.58 4.02
CA ALA A 94 -4.82 -3.57 5.13
C ALA A 94 -3.55 -2.78 4.80
N LEU A 95 -2.99 -2.97 3.60
CA LEU A 95 -1.81 -2.22 3.14
C LEU A 95 -2.12 -0.74 2.94
N ILE A 96 -3.31 -0.37 2.48
CA ILE A 96 -3.72 1.04 2.37
C ILE A 96 -3.74 1.67 3.76
N GLU A 97 -4.35 1.02 4.74
CA GLU A 97 -4.40 1.52 6.12
C GLU A 97 -2.98 1.71 6.69
N GLU A 98 -2.10 0.72 6.51
CA GLU A 98 -0.70 0.78 6.92
C GLU A 98 0.03 1.98 6.28
N TYR A 99 0.01 2.09 4.95
CA TYR A 99 0.75 3.14 4.25
C TYR A 99 0.12 4.52 4.39
N GLN A 100 -1.19 4.64 4.67
CA GLN A 100 -1.83 5.91 4.99
C GLN A 100 -1.24 6.53 6.26
N GLN A 101 -0.91 5.71 7.26
CA GLN A 101 -0.24 6.18 8.48
C GLN A 101 1.20 6.65 8.22
N LEU A 102 1.80 6.24 7.09
CA LEU A 102 3.15 6.61 6.69
C LEU A 102 3.20 7.84 5.78
N ILE A 103 2.07 8.50 5.49
CA ILE A 103 2.07 9.73 4.68
C ILE A 103 2.91 10.82 5.38
N GLY A 104 3.92 11.33 4.67
CA GLY A 104 4.91 12.27 5.20
C GLY A 104 6.14 11.60 5.83
N GLU A 105 6.08 10.30 6.12
CA GLU A 105 7.19 9.53 6.68
C GLU A 105 8.16 9.03 5.60
N ILE A 106 9.44 8.87 5.97
CA ILE A 106 10.44 8.26 5.09
C ILE A 106 10.22 6.75 5.03
N VAL A 107 10.08 6.24 3.82
CA VAL A 107 10.19 4.82 3.51
C VAL A 107 11.48 4.57 2.72
N THR A 108 12.05 3.39 2.91
CA THR A 108 13.23 2.94 2.18
C THR A 108 12.82 1.82 1.23
N GLY A 109 13.30 1.88 -0.01
CA GLY A 109 13.07 0.85 -1.01
C GLY A 109 14.25 0.66 -1.94
N THR A 110 14.06 -0.23 -2.90
CA THR A 110 15.02 -0.50 -3.97
C THR A 110 14.39 -0.13 -5.31
N VAL A 111 15.11 0.63 -6.13
CA VAL A 111 14.66 0.95 -7.49
C VAL A 111 14.58 -0.34 -8.29
N HIS A 112 13.36 -0.72 -8.68
CA HIS A 112 13.11 -1.93 -9.45
C HIS A 112 13.19 -1.67 -10.95
N ARG A 113 12.64 -0.52 -11.40
CA ARG A 113 12.65 -0.13 -12.81
C ARG A 113 12.58 1.39 -12.95
N VAL A 114 13.13 1.91 -14.04
CA VAL A 114 13.04 3.33 -14.40
C VAL A 114 12.34 3.41 -15.75
N ASP A 115 11.12 3.96 -15.75
CA ASP A 115 10.29 4.12 -16.94
C ASP A 115 10.31 5.59 -17.41
N THR A 116 9.86 5.85 -18.64
CA THR A 116 9.66 7.22 -19.12
C THR A 116 8.63 7.94 -18.26
N GLY A 117 9.09 8.87 -17.43
CA GLY A 117 8.25 9.73 -16.58
C GLY A 117 7.99 9.25 -15.15
N LYS A 118 8.47 8.06 -14.75
CA LYS A 118 8.37 7.57 -13.37
C LYS A 118 9.42 6.50 -13.05
N THR A 119 9.76 6.39 -11.79
CA THR A 119 10.60 5.31 -11.25
C THR A 119 9.72 4.38 -10.41
N ILE A 120 9.87 3.07 -10.61
CA ILE A 120 9.19 2.04 -9.83
C ILE A 120 10.13 1.60 -8.70
N VAL A 121 9.66 1.71 -7.47
CA VAL A 121 10.41 1.41 -6.25
C VAL A 121 9.74 0.24 -5.54
N ASN A 122 10.50 -0.81 -5.25
CA ASN A 122 10.03 -1.92 -4.43
C ASN A 122 10.26 -1.61 -2.95
N LEU A 123 9.17 -1.55 -2.17
CA LEU A 123 9.19 -1.36 -0.72
C LEU A 123 9.16 -2.70 0.06
N GLY A 124 9.22 -3.83 -0.65
CA GLY A 124 9.18 -5.19 -0.10
C GLY A 124 7.81 -5.84 -0.32
N ASN A 125 6.75 -5.27 0.28
CA ASN A 125 5.38 -5.76 0.17
C ASN A 125 4.56 -5.04 -0.92
N VAL A 126 4.96 -3.84 -1.35
CA VAL A 126 4.25 -3.01 -2.33
C VAL A 126 5.22 -2.41 -3.36
N GLU A 127 4.77 -2.37 -4.62
CA GLU A 127 5.42 -1.56 -5.66
C GLU A 127 4.89 -0.12 -5.58
N ALA A 128 5.79 0.82 -5.26
CA ALA A 128 5.52 2.24 -5.20
C ALA A 128 6.02 2.95 -6.47
N ILE A 129 5.45 4.11 -6.75
CA ILE A 129 5.85 4.96 -7.87
C ILE A 129 6.46 6.27 -7.38
N LEU A 130 7.59 6.65 -7.96
CA LEU A 130 8.21 7.95 -7.79
C LEU A 130 8.10 8.70 -9.14
N PRO A 131 7.05 9.51 -9.36
CA PRO A 131 6.83 10.20 -10.62
C PRO A 131 7.87 11.29 -10.87
N ARG A 132 8.13 11.64 -12.13
CA ARG A 132 9.16 12.63 -12.51
C ARG A 132 8.97 14.00 -11.83
N SER A 133 7.74 14.41 -11.55
CA SER A 133 7.43 15.66 -10.83
C SER A 133 7.86 15.64 -9.36
N GLU A 134 8.03 14.45 -8.79
CA GLU A 134 8.40 14.22 -7.39
C GLU A 134 9.84 13.70 -7.26
N GLN A 135 10.61 13.68 -8.36
CA GLN A 135 12.02 13.34 -8.40
C GLN A 135 12.89 14.58 -8.23
N ILE A 136 14.04 14.44 -7.55
CA ILE A 136 15.02 15.52 -7.48
C ILE A 136 15.64 15.70 -8.88
N PRO A 137 15.61 16.89 -9.48
CA PRO A 137 16.21 17.12 -10.80
C PRO A 137 17.70 16.78 -10.81
N GLY A 138 18.14 15.94 -11.76
CA GLY A 138 19.54 15.56 -11.93
C GLY A 138 20.02 14.42 -11.02
N ASP A 139 19.20 13.92 -10.09
CA ASP A 139 19.49 12.77 -9.25
C ASP A 139 19.41 11.47 -10.09
N PRO A 140 20.50 10.69 -10.23
CA PRO A 140 20.49 9.50 -11.08
C PRO A 140 19.84 8.31 -10.35
N TYR A 141 18.64 7.92 -10.81
CA TYR A 141 17.99 6.70 -10.34
C TYR A 141 18.47 5.49 -11.15
N HIS A 142 19.24 4.60 -10.52
CA HIS A 142 19.69 3.35 -11.13
C HIS A 142 18.92 2.16 -10.58
N VAL A 143 18.64 1.19 -11.44
CA VAL A 143 18.02 -0.08 -11.03
C VAL A 143 18.94 -0.81 -10.06
N GLY A 144 18.36 -1.33 -8.97
CA GLY A 144 19.08 -1.98 -7.88
C GLY A 144 19.57 -1.03 -6.78
N SER A 145 19.57 0.29 -7.01
CA SER A 145 19.96 1.25 -5.99
C SER A 145 18.91 1.36 -4.89
N ARG A 146 19.38 1.54 -3.66
CA ARG A 146 18.51 1.92 -2.54
C ARG A 146 18.12 3.38 -2.66
N ILE A 147 16.89 3.67 -2.25
CA ILE A 147 16.31 5.01 -2.31
C ILE A 147 15.47 5.25 -1.05
N ARG A 148 15.61 6.43 -0.46
CA ARG A 148 14.74 6.92 0.61
C ARG A 148 13.82 7.98 0.05
N ALA A 149 12.54 7.92 0.37
CA ALA A 149 11.57 8.88 -0.13
C ALA A 149 10.42 9.01 0.87
N VAL A 150 9.70 10.12 0.84
CA VAL A 150 8.49 10.26 1.65
C VAL A 150 7.27 9.75 0.90
N VAL A 151 6.33 9.13 1.62
CA VAL A 151 5.03 8.77 1.05
C VAL A 151 4.18 10.04 0.95
N VAL A 152 3.60 10.30 -0.23
CA VAL A 152 2.75 11.50 -0.45
C VAL A 152 1.30 11.17 -0.73
N GLU A 153 1.02 9.99 -1.28
CA GLU A 153 -0.34 9.56 -1.61
C GLU A 153 -0.42 8.04 -1.56
N VAL A 154 -1.52 7.51 -1.01
CA VAL A 154 -1.83 6.08 -0.98
C VAL A 154 -3.27 5.91 -1.43
N ARG A 155 -3.49 5.09 -2.46
CA ARG A 155 -4.83 4.83 -2.99
C ARG A 155 -4.96 3.41 -3.54
N ALA A 156 -6.19 2.94 -3.64
CA ALA A 156 -6.51 1.70 -4.35
C ALA A 156 -6.33 1.90 -5.86
N ASP A 157 -5.80 0.87 -6.53
CA ASP A 157 -5.73 0.77 -7.99
C ASP A 157 -6.18 -0.64 -8.39
N GLY A 158 -7.49 -0.81 -8.51
CA GLY A 158 -8.13 -2.12 -8.68
C GLY A 158 -7.82 -3.05 -7.49
N SER A 159 -7.17 -4.19 -7.76
CA SER A 159 -6.76 -5.15 -6.74
C SER A 159 -5.38 -4.87 -6.14
N ARG A 160 -4.73 -3.75 -6.49
CA ARG A 160 -3.39 -3.38 -6.01
C ARG A 160 -3.45 -2.09 -5.21
N VAL A 161 -2.43 -1.87 -4.40
CA VAL A 161 -2.20 -0.58 -3.73
C VAL A 161 -1.26 0.24 -4.60
N LYS A 162 -1.61 1.52 -4.77
CA LYS A 162 -0.75 2.50 -5.41
C LYS A 162 -0.23 3.46 -4.36
N VAL A 163 1.06 3.32 -4.06
CA VAL A 163 1.81 4.22 -3.19
C VAL A 163 2.61 5.18 -4.06
N VAL A 164 2.43 6.49 -3.85
CA VAL A 164 3.20 7.53 -4.52
C VAL A 164 4.22 8.07 -3.55
N LEU A 165 5.47 8.10 -4.00
CA LEU A 165 6.62 8.59 -3.26
C LEU A 165 7.04 9.96 -3.76
N SER A 166 7.78 10.68 -2.92
CA SER A 166 8.45 11.91 -3.32
C SER A 166 9.82 12.07 -2.68
N ARG A 167 10.72 12.67 -3.47
CA ARG A 167 12.00 13.20 -3.00
C ARG A 167 12.09 14.72 -3.06
N THR A 168 11.03 15.41 -3.51
CA THR A 168 10.99 16.88 -3.63
C THR A 168 10.31 17.58 -2.45
N ARG A 169 9.53 16.85 -1.63
CA ARG A 169 8.79 17.44 -0.50
C ARG A 169 9.70 17.90 0.65
N PRO A 170 9.38 19.01 1.36
CA PRO A 170 10.10 19.45 2.55
C PRO A 170 10.15 18.40 3.68
N GLN A 171 9.13 17.54 3.77
CA GLN A 171 9.05 16.45 4.74
C GLN A 171 10.25 15.51 4.66
N LEU A 172 10.80 15.27 3.45
CA LEU A 172 12.00 14.44 3.31
C LEU A 172 13.17 15.06 4.10
N VAL A 173 13.37 16.38 4.01
CA VAL A 173 14.43 17.07 4.76
C VAL A 173 14.18 16.99 6.26
N GLN A 174 12.94 17.25 6.71
CA GLN A 174 12.58 17.19 8.13
C GLN A 174 12.90 15.80 8.73
N ARG A 175 12.44 14.74 8.05
CA ARG A 175 12.65 13.36 8.49
C ARG A 175 14.11 12.92 8.42
N LEU A 176 14.88 13.43 7.46
CA LEU A 176 16.33 13.19 7.41
C LEU A 176 17.06 13.85 8.58
N PHE A 177 16.66 15.08 8.95
CA PHE A 177 17.19 15.76 10.12
C PHE A 177 16.83 15.00 11.40
N GLU A 178 15.58 14.57 11.56
CA GLU A 178 15.14 13.76 12.70
C GLU A 178 15.92 12.45 12.83
N GLN A 179 16.22 11.77 11.72
CA GLN A 179 16.97 10.50 11.75
C GLN A 179 18.48 10.67 11.97
N GLU A 180 19.08 11.78 11.52
CA GLU A 180 20.52 12.03 11.61
C GLU A 180 20.94 12.76 12.91
N ILE A 181 20.04 13.56 13.50
CA ILE A 181 20.35 14.46 14.63
C ILE A 181 19.54 14.03 15.86
N PRO A 182 20.16 13.34 16.85
CA PRO A 182 19.48 12.84 18.04
C PRO A 182 18.73 13.92 18.83
N GLU A 183 19.29 15.13 18.89
CA GLU A 183 18.71 16.25 19.62
C GLU A 183 17.36 16.70 19.03
N ILE A 184 17.14 16.46 17.73
CA ILE A 184 15.84 16.70 17.07
C ILE A 184 14.88 15.54 17.36
N ALA A 185 15.36 14.29 17.29
CA ALA A 185 14.55 13.11 17.59
C ALA A 185 14.02 13.11 19.04
N GLU A 186 14.83 13.58 19.99
CA GLU A 186 14.48 13.69 21.41
C GLU A 186 13.62 14.93 21.72
N GLY A 187 13.43 15.83 20.75
CA GLY A 187 12.65 17.07 20.92
C GLY A 187 13.38 18.21 21.63
N THR A 188 14.67 18.04 21.96
CA THR A 188 15.52 19.11 22.53
C THR A 188 15.65 20.28 21.56
N ILE A 189 15.77 19.98 20.26
CA ILE A 189 15.77 20.96 19.16
C ILE A 189 14.53 20.72 18.30
N GLN A 190 13.79 21.79 18.01
CA GLN A 190 12.60 21.75 17.16
C GLN A 190 12.90 22.38 15.81
N ILE A 191 12.52 21.71 14.71
CA ILE A 191 12.51 22.30 13.37
C ILE A 191 11.29 23.22 13.26
N ARG A 192 11.53 24.53 13.15
CA ARG A 192 10.46 25.55 13.07
C ARG A 192 9.94 25.75 11.65
N ALA A 193 10.82 25.68 10.66
CA ALA A 193 10.46 25.89 9.26
C ALA A 193 11.47 25.24 8.31
N VAL A 194 10.99 24.82 7.14
CA VAL A 194 11.82 24.37 6.02
C VAL A 194 11.35 25.04 4.74
N ALA A 195 12.25 25.75 4.07
CA ALA A 195 12.05 26.28 2.73
C ALA A 195 13.01 25.58 1.77
N ARG A 196 12.48 24.92 0.74
CA ARG A 196 13.23 23.96 -0.07
C ARG A 196 13.05 24.22 -1.57
N GLU A 197 14.17 24.24 -2.27
CA GLU A 197 14.31 24.11 -3.72
C GLU A 197 15.02 22.78 -4.00
N PRO A 198 14.27 21.71 -4.35
CA PRO A 198 14.80 20.35 -4.39
C PRO A 198 16.00 20.18 -5.31
N GLY A 199 17.07 19.58 -4.79
CA GLY A 199 18.32 19.37 -5.53
C GLY A 199 19.20 20.62 -5.68
N TYR A 200 18.77 21.76 -5.14
CA TYR A 200 19.53 23.01 -5.19
C TYR A 200 19.84 23.54 -3.81
N ARG A 201 18.81 23.91 -3.03
CA ARG A 201 18.99 24.55 -1.73
C ARG A 201 17.85 24.30 -0.75
N SER A 202 18.19 24.06 0.50
CA SER A 202 17.26 24.07 1.63
C SER A 202 17.69 25.03 2.72
N LYS A 203 16.73 25.80 3.25
CA LYS A 203 16.88 26.59 4.47
C LYS A 203 16.05 25.96 5.56
N VAL A 204 16.72 25.56 6.63
CA VAL A 204 16.10 24.91 7.80
C VAL A 204 16.27 25.83 9.00
N ALA A 205 15.17 26.22 9.61
CA ALA A 205 15.16 27.00 10.85
C ALA A 205 14.95 26.05 12.03
N VAL A 206 15.84 26.13 13.02
CA VAL A 206 15.82 25.31 14.23
C VAL A 206 15.88 26.18 15.47
N SER A 207 15.32 25.70 16.58
CA SER A 207 15.41 26.37 17.89
C SER A 207 15.30 25.37 19.02
N SER A 208 15.82 25.72 20.20
CA SER A 208 15.64 24.99 21.45
C SER A 208 15.08 25.94 22.50
N ASP A 209 14.33 25.39 23.45
CA ASP A 209 13.89 26.11 24.64
C ASP A 209 14.97 26.12 25.73
N ASP A 210 16.01 25.27 25.64
CA ASP A 210 17.18 25.33 26.53
C ASP A 210 18.23 26.31 25.95
N PRO A 211 18.50 27.45 26.62
CA PRO A 211 19.45 28.44 26.14
C PRO A 211 20.90 27.96 26.15
N ARG A 212 21.19 26.81 26.79
CA ARG A 212 22.53 26.20 26.80
C ARG A 212 22.81 25.36 25.55
N VAL A 213 21.79 25.10 24.73
CA VAL A 213 21.90 24.26 23.53
C VAL A 213 22.21 25.13 22.31
N ASP A 214 23.39 24.94 21.72
CA ASP A 214 23.68 25.48 20.39
C ASP A 214 22.98 24.63 19.32
N CYS A 215 21.85 25.12 18.82
CA CYS A 215 21.03 24.39 17.85
C CYS A 215 21.76 24.16 16.52
N VAL A 216 22.49 25.17 16.05
CA VAL A 216 23.19 25.08 14.75
C VAL A 216 24.39 24.17 14.89
N GLY A 217 25.19 24.35 15.94
CA GLY A 217 26.34 23.48 16.22
C GLY A 217 25.95 22.01 16.36
N ALA A 218 24.86 21.71 17.08
CA ALA A 218 24.33 20.35 17.23
C ALA A 218 23.89 19.75 15.89
N CYS A 219 23.17 20.51 15.05
CA CYS A 219 22.75 20.03 13.74
C CYS A 219 23.93 19.79 12.78
N VAL A 220 24.92 20.67 12.80
CA VAL A 220 26.13 20.57 11.95
C VAL A 220 26.98 19.36 12.37
N GLY A 221 27.14 19.15 13.68
CA GLY A 221 27.98 18.10 14.23
C GLY A 221 29.48 18.37 13.97
N VAL A 222 30.33 17.42 14.40
CA VAL A 222 31.78 17.56 14.26
C VAL A 222 32.17 17.66 12.78
N ARG A 223 32.81 18.79 12.39
CA ARG A 223 33.24 19.09 11.01
C ARG A 223 32.11 19.00 9.96
N GLY A 224 30.87 19.23 10.37
CA GLY A 224 29.71 19.22 9.46
C GLY A 224 29.26 17.83 9.00
N ASN A 225 29.68 16.76 9.68
CA ASN A 225 29.46 15.40 9.18
C ASN A 225 27.96 15.04 9.06
N ARG A 226 27.14 15.42 10.05
CA ARG A 226 25.70 15.15 10.06
C ARG A 226 25.01 15.79 8.85
N ILE A 227 25.26 17.08 8.63
CA ILE A 227 24.70 17.80 7.47
C ILE A 227 25.23 17.23 6.15
N LYS A 228 26.51 16.84 6.06
CA LYS A 228 27.06 16.24 4.83
C LYS A 228 26.34 14.95 4.44
N ASN A 229 25.96 14.12 5.40
CA ASN A 229 25.18 12.90 5.12
C ASN A 229 23.80 13.24 4.54
N ILE A 230 23.12 14.23 5.13
CA ILE A 230 21.82 14.71 4.64
C ILE A 230 21.95 15.31 3.24
N VAL A 231 22.95 16.17 3.01
CA VAL A 231 23.25 16.77 1.70
C VAL A 231 23.51 15.69 0.64
N HIS A 232 24.25 14.64 0.99
CA HIS A 232 24.52 13.52 0.09
C HIS A 232 23.23 12.77 -0.28
N GLU A 233 22.38 12.48 0.71
CA GLU A 233 21.07 11.85 0.47
C GLU A 233 20.17 12.71 -0.41
N LEU A 234 20.30 14.04 -0.36
CA LEU A 234 19.54 14.99 -1.18
C LEU A 234 20.24 15.36 -2.50
N ALA A 235 21.13 14.49 -3.00
CA ALA A 235 21.83 14.67 -4.27
C ALA A 235 22.65 15.98 -4.38
N GLY A 236 23.24 16.43 -3.26
CA GLY A 236 24.10 17.62 -3.22
C GLY A 236 23.36 18.94 -2.96
N GLU A 237 22.09 18.88 -2.58
CA GLU A 237 21.29 20.04 -2.14
C GLU A 237 21.99 20.81 -1.00
N ARG A 238 22.10 22.13 -1.13
CA ARG A 238 22.89 22.99 -0.22
C ARG A 238 22.13 23.62 0.93
#